data_AF-A0A967MV00-F1
#
_entry.id   AF-A0A967MV00-F1
#
_cell.length_a   1.000
_cell.length_b   1.000
_cell.length_c   1.000
_cell.angle_alpha   90.00
_cell.angle_beta   90.00
_cell.angle_gamma   90.00
#
_symmetry.space_group_name_H-M   'P 1'
#
loop_
_entity.id
_entity.type
_entity.pdbx_description
1 polymer ?
#
loop_
_entity_poly.entity_id
_entity_poly.type
_entity_poly.pdbx_seq_one_letter_code
_entity_poly.pdbx_strand_id
1 'polypeptide(L)'
;PGQLKALRAAADRIGCRITIHLGWGPLENEITQRLYGMNSLPYAREHGMLGRDVIATHCYVVDDADLDLLAETGTHIAHCPFMNAFRGH
;
A
#
# COMPACT_ATOMS: atom_id res chain seq x y z
N PRO A 1 3.55 11.71 6.33
CA PRO A 1 2.31 11.51 7.10
C PRO A 1 1.14 12.49 6.82
N GLY A 2 1.34 13.82 6.84
CA GLY A 2 0.22 14.79 6.76
C GLY A 2 -0.64 14.69 5.49
N GLN A 3 -0.01 14.51 4.32
CA GLN A 3 -0.71 14.38 3.04
C GLN A 3 -1.60 13.11 2.97
N LEU A 4 -1.11 11.97 3.49
CA LEU A 4 -1.88 10.72 3.50
C LEU A 4 -3.16 10.84 4.35
N LYS A 5 -3.04 11.45 5.54
CA LYS A 5 -4.19 11.66 6.43
C LYS A 5 -5.21 12.64 5.82
N ALA A 6 -4.74 13.69 5.17
CA ALA A 6 -5.62 14.64 4.47
C ALA A 6 -6.33 13.98 3.28
N LEU A 7 -5.63 13.14 2.50
CA LEU A 7 -6.22 12.38 1.41
C LEU A 7 -7.27 11.40 1.92
N ARG A 8 -6.98 10.63 2.99
CA ARG A 8 -7.94 9.73 3.64
C ARG A 8 -9.21 10.46 4.02
N ALA A 9 -9.09 11.56 4.77
CA ALA A 9 -10.22 12.35 5.22
C ALA A 9 -11.03 12.95 4.06
N ALA A 10 -10.36 13.33 2.96
CA ALA A 10 -11.04 13.80 1.76
C ALA A 10 -11.83 12.68 1.07
N ALA A 11 -11.23 11.49 0.92
CA ALA A 11 -11.88 10.32 0.34
C ALA A 11 -13.11 9.89 1.14
N ASP A 12 -13.00 9.89 2.48
CA ASP A 12 -14.13 9.61 3.39
C ASP A 12 -15.27 10.60 3.19
N ARG A 13 -14.94 11.90 3.12
CA ARG A 13 -15.93 12.97 2.96
C ARG A 13 -16.71 12.87 1.65
N ILE A 14 -16.06 12.46 0.56
CA ILE A 14 -16.69 12.38 -0.76
C ILE A 14 -17.17 10.96 -1.11
N GLY A 15 -16.95 9.97 -0.23
CA GLY A 15 -17.38 8.60 -0.41
C GLY A 15 -16.69 7.89 -1.58
N CYS A 16 -15.44 8.22 -1.89
CA CYS A 16 -14.69 7.55 -2.96
C CYS A 16 -13.67 6.54 -2.42
N ARG A 17 -13.29 5.58 -3.27
CA ARG A 17 -12.19 4.64 -2.98
C ARG A 17 -10.83 5.32 -3.11
N ILE A 18 -9.82 4.73 -2.48
CA ILE A 18 -8.41 5.12 -2.61
C ILE A 18 -7.68 4.09 -3.46
N THR A 19 -6.82 4.55 -4.36
CA THR A 19 -5.85 3.69 -5.07
C THR A 19 -4.45 4.15 -4.70
N ILE A 20 -3.57 3.22 -4.31
CA ILE A 20 -2.20 3.51 -3.91
C ILE A 20 -1.25 2.44 -4.46
N HIS A 21 -0.04 2.83 -4.83
CA HIS A 21 1.02 1.90 -5.21
C HIS A 21 1.67 1.37 -3.93
N LEU A 22 1.80 0.04 -3.79
CA LEU A 22 2.46 -0.62 -2.67
C LEU A 22 3.19 -1.87 -3.14
N GLY A 23 4.27 -2.23 -2.46
CA GLY A 23 5.07 -3.42 -2.79
C GLY A 23 5.63 -3.35 -4.21
N TRP A 24 6.09 -2.16 -4.62
CA TRP A 24 6.61 -1.88 -5.96
C TRP A 24 8.07 -2.27 -6.14
N GLY A 25 8.82 -2.52 -5.06
CA GLY A 25 10.23 -2.90 -5.14
C GLY A 25 10.93 -2.83 -3.79
N PRO A 26 12.11 -3.47 -3.63
CA PRO A 26 12.84 -3.48 -2.36
C PRO A 26 13.22 -2.07 -1.88
N LEU A 27 13.50 -1.16 -2.82
CA LEU A 27 13.81 0.25 -2.53
C LEU A 27 12.68 0.96 -1.77
N GLU A 28 11.42 0.57 -1.98
CA GLU A 28 10.29 1.14 -1.25
C GLU A 28 10.43 0.88 0.25
N ASN A 29 10.71 -0.37 0.63
CA ASN A 29 10.96 -0.77 2.02
C ASN A 29 12.25 -0.15 2.56
N GLU A 30 13.33 -0.08 1.78
CA GLU A 30 14.56 0.59 2.21
C GLU A 30 14.32 2.08 2.56
N ILE A 31 13.59 2.80 1.71
CA ILE A 31 13.28 4.22 1.93
C ILE A 31 12.33 4.39 3.11
N THR A 32 11.25 3.61 3.20
CA THR A 32 10.30 3.73 4.31
C THR A 32 10.92 3.34 5.64
N GLN A 33 11.79 2.32 5.68
CA GLN A 33 12.58 1.99 6.85
C GLN A 33 13.51 3.14 7.25
N ARG A 34 14.24 3.73 6.31
CA ARG A 34 15.14 4.86 6.60
C ARG A 34 14.39 6.09 7.14
N LEU A 35 13.21 6.39 6.61
CA LEU A 35 12.45 7.58 6.96
C LEU A 35 11.56 7.40 8.19
N TYR A 36 11.03 6.20 8.40
CA TYR A 36 9.95 5.94 9.35
C TYR A 36 10.17 4.71 10.25
N GLY A 37 11.26 3.97 10.07
CA GLY A 37 11.60 2.81 10.91
C GLY A 37 10.69 1.60 10.72
N MET A 38 9.97 1.52 9.60
CA MET A 38 9.08 0.41 9.27
C MET A 38 8.94 0.22 7.76
N ASN A 39 8.52 -0.98 7.34
CA ASN A 39 8.23 -1.29 5.94
C ASN A 39 6.99 -0.52 5.44
N SER A 40 6.84 -0.49 4.11
CA SER A 40 5.83 0.30 3.42
C SER A 40 4.38 -0.08 3.74
N LEU A 41 4.05 -1.37 3.85
CA LEU A 41 2.68 -1.80 4.15
C LEU A 41 2.26 -1.55 5.61
N PRO A 42 3.08 -1.84 6.64
CA PRO A 42 2.81 -1.37 8.00
C PRO A 42 2.63 0.15 8.08
N TYR A 43 3.48 0.91 7.37
CA TYR A 43 3.34 2.37 7.29
C TYR A 43 2.01 2.79 6.66
N ALA A 44 1.61 2.15 5.55
CA ALA A 44 0.35 2.38 4.89
C ALA A 44 -0.85 2.10 5.82
N ARG A 45 -0.79 1.01 6.59
CA ARG A 45 -1.81 0.67 7.59
C ARG A 45 -1.97 1.76 8.64
N GLU A 46 -0.87 2.22 9.24
CA GLU A 46 -0.90 3.26 10.28
C GLU A 46 -1.52 4.58 9.76
N HIS A 47 -1.43 4.82 8.46
CA HIS A 47 -1.89 6.06 7.83
C HIS A 47 -3.25 5.92 7.13
N GLY A 48 -3.98 4.82 7.36
CA GLY A 48 -5.33 4.60 6.83
C GLY A 48 -5.38 4.29 5.33
N MET A 49 -4.25 3.86 4.77
CA MET A 49 -4.10 3.50 3.37
C MET A 49 -4.27 1.99 3.13
N LEU A 50 -4.85 1.25 4.09
CA LEU A 50 -5.33 -0.12 3.92
C LEU A 50 -6.79 -0.20 4.42
N GLY A 51 -7.63 -0.98 3.75
CA GLY A 51 -9.05 -1.13 4.07
C GLY A 51 -9.88 -1.62 2.88
N ARG A 52 -11.13 -2.00 3.13
CA ARG A 52 -12.08 -2.49 2.10
C ARG A 52 -12.38 -1.49 0.98
N ASP A 53 -12.10 -0.22 1.20
CA ASP A 53 -12.27 0.87 0.24
C ASP A 53 -10.96 1.28 -0.43
N VAL A 54 -9.88 0.52 -0.22
CA VAL A 54 -8.57 0.73 -0.81
C VAL A 54 -8.24 -0.34 -1.85
N ILE A 55 -7.65 0.10 -2.96
CA ILE A 55 -7.03 -0.74 -3.99
C ILE A 55 -5.51 -0.52 -3.93
N ALA A 56 -4.77 -1.52 -3.45
CA ALA A 56 -3.32 -1.56 -3.48
C ALA A 56 -2.85 -2.11 -4.85
N THR A 57 -2.13 -1.29 -5.61
CA THR A 57 -1.64 -1.65 -6.94
C THR A 57 -0.23 -2.24 -6.85
N HIS A 58 0.02 -3.27 -7.67
CA HIS A 58 1.26 -4.04 -7.82
C HIS A 58 1.43 -5.18 -6.83
N CYS A 59 1.80 -4.88 -5.59
CA CYS A 59 2.02 -5.85 -4.51
C CYS A 59 2.86 -7.07 -4.94
N TYR A 60 4.00 -6.86 -5.63
CA TYR A 60 4.89 -7.96 -6.05
C TYR A 60 6.16 -8.09 -5.21
N VAL A 61 6.47 -7.08 -4.39
CA VAL A 61 7.45 -7.18 -3.30
C VAL A 61 6.70 -7.03 -1.98
N VAL A 62 6.20 -8.15 -1.49
CA VAL A 62 5.47 -8.31 -0.21
C VAL A 62 5.90 -9.63 0.43
N ASP A 63 5.89 -9.69 1.75
CA ASP A 63 6.12 -10.92 2.52
C ASP A 63 4.81 -11.50 3.10
N ASP A 64 4.90 -12.62 3.83
CA ASP A 64 3.71 -13.28 4.40
C ASP A 64 2.98 -12.36 5.41
N ALA A 65 3.70 -11.54 6.19
CA ALA A 65 3.09 -10.62 7.12
C ALA A 65 2.36 -9.47 6.40
N ASP A 66 2.93 -8.98 5.30
CA ASP A 66 2.31 -8.02 4.41
C ASP A 66 1.01 -8.57 3.80
N LEU A 67 1.00 -9.83 3.38
CA LEU A 67 -0.19 -10.52 2.87
C LEU A 67 -1.27 -10.66 3.96
N ASP A 68 -0.88 -10.99 5.19
CA ASP A 68 -1.79 -11.03 6.34
C ASP A 68 -2.42 -9.65 6.61
N LEU A 69 -1.63 -8.58 6.59
CA LEU A 69 -2.16 -7.21 6.77
C LEU A 69 -3.19 -6.83 5.67
N LEU A 70 -2.91 -7.20 4.42
CA LEU A 70 -3.83 -6.96 3.30
C LEU A 70 -5.13 -7.75 3.47
N ALA A 71 -5.03 -9.02 3.88
CA ALA A 71 -6.18 -9.88 4.13
C ALA A 71 -7.03 -9.41 5.31
N GLU A 72 -6.41 -9.11 6.45
CA GLU A 72 -7.07 -8.62 7.66
C GLU A 72 -7.88 -7.34 7.42
N THR A 73 -7.30 -6.41 6.65
CA THR A 73 -7.94 -5.13 6.34
C THR A 73 -9.00 -5.23 5.24
N GLY A 74 -9.04 -6.36 4.53
CA GLY A 74 -9.88 -6.56 3.36
C GLY A 74 -9.48 -5.66 2.19
N THR A 75 -8.20 -5.28 2.09
CA THR A 75 -7.68 -4.42 1.02
C THR A 75 -7.74 -5.17 -0.31
N HIS A 76 -8.23 -4.49 -1.36
CA HIS A 76 -8.24 -5.08 -2.70
C HIS A 76 -6.87 -4.93 -3.36
N ILE A 77 -6.45 -5.93 -4.14
CA ILE A 77 -5.20 -5.89 -4.89
C ILE A 77 -5.50 -5.73 -6.39
N ALA A 78 -4.90 -4.71 -7.01
CA ALA A 78 -4.83 -4.60 -8.47
C ALA A 78 -3.50 -5.18 -8.95
N HIS A 79 -3.50 -6.47 -9.29
CA HIS A 79 -2.31 -7.14 -9.82
C HIS A 79 -2.03 -6.68 -11.25
N CYS A 80 -0.79 -6.24 -11.53
CA CYS A 80 -0.38 -5.69 -12.82
C CYS A 80 0.71 -6.57 -13.47
N PRO A 81 0.37 -7.75 -14.00
CA PRO A 81 1.34 -8.78 -14.35
C PRO A 81 2.37 -8.33 -15.39
N PHE A 82 1.96 -7.56 -16.40
CA PHE A 82 2.89 -7.08 -17.43
C PHE A 82 3.96 -6.13 -16.85
N MET A 83 3.56 -5.16 -16.03
CA MET A 83 4.49 -4.25 -15.38
C MET A 83 5.36 -4.97 -14.34
N ASN A 84 4.76 -5.88 -13.59
CA ASN A 84 5.48 -6.69 -12.60
C ASN A 84 6.49 -7.62 -13.28
N ALA A 85 6.23 -8.17 -14.47
CA ALA A 85 7.20 -8.96 -15.22
C ALA A 85 8.30 -8.11 -15.88
N PHE A 86 7.98 -6.87 -16.29
CA PHE A 86 8.98 -5.95 -16.85
C PHE A 86 9.95 -5.42 -15.77
N ARG A 87 9.48 -5.29 -14.52
CA ARG A 87 10.24 -4.70 -13.41
C ARG A 87 10.72 -5.70 -12.34
N GLY A 88 9.92 -6.72 -12.08
CA GLY A 88 10.20 -7.81 -11.16
C GLY A 88 11.05 -8.85 -11.88
N HIS A 89 12.17 -9.18 -11.26
CA HIS A 89 13.12 -10.18 -11.77
C HIS A 89 12.47 -11.57 -11.82
#